data_AF-X1IA03-F1
#
_entry.id   AF-X1IA03-F1
#
_cell.length_a   1.000
_cell.length_b   1.000
_cell.length_c   1.000
_cell.angle_alpha   90.00
_cell.angle_beta   90.00
_cell.angle_gamma   90.00
#
_symmetry.space_group_name_H-M   'P 1'
#
loop_
_entity.id
_entity.type
_entity.pdbx_description
1 polymer ?
#
loop_
_entity_poly.entity_id
_entity_poly.type
_entity_poly.pdbx_seq_one_letter_code
_entity_poly.pdbx_strand_id
1 'polypeptide(L)'
;DPNNISPHCAELIKEIERITNTLPERPGPEANQEQYDKLKAGDFKVRKHRIAVIEKLEKEGLSAKELRPYIEMKIEDIERCFYYARLGEANWFEGKLYSTMDEGSPLAKTLATELFWSLNIYHVNTHLMHLSEVDMQQIADFELSRKNQPEAGRLIVKAFMGGLSRDAKVKWSTWILDNMHPESEGYRRVAAREERKSSRGKIFKFSGKDLNGKELNSEQLKGKVVLLDFWAFWCGFCLAEIPNLKG
;
A
#
# COMPACT_ATOMS: atom_id res chain seq x y z
N ASP A 1 -8.46 25.20 -7.21
CA ASP A 1 -7.58 26.26 -6.64
C ASP A 1 -7.87 26.29 -5.15
N PRO A 2 -6.90 26.05 -4.25
CA PRO A 2 -7.13 26.08 -2.80
C PRO A 2 -7.73 27.41 -2.30
N ASN A 3 -7.69 28.48 -3.10
CA ASN A 3 -8.29 29.78 -2.78
C ASN A 3 -9.78 29.92 -3.16
N ASN A 4 -10.43 28.89 -3.71
CA ASN A 4 -11.83 28.95 -4.15
C ASN A 4 -12.71 27.84 -3.54
N ILE A 5 -12.39 27.45 -2.30
CA ILE A 5 -13.16 26.47 -1.53
C ILE A 5 -14.28 27.21 -0.79
N SER A 6 -15.53 26.76 -0.92
CA SER A 6 -16.66 27.39 -0.23
C SER A 6 -16.44 27.37 1.30
N PRO A 7 -16.96 28.36 2.05
CA PRO A 7 -16.88 28.34 3.52
C PRO A 7 -17.45 27.05 4.12
N HIS A 8 -18.43 26.43 3.47
CA HIS A 8 -19.00 25.16 3.88
C HIS A 8 -18.01 23.99 3.68
N CYS A 9 -17.35 23.92 2.53
CA CYS A 9 -16.29 22.93 2.27
C CYS A 9 -15.11 23.07 3.23
N ALA A 10 -14.73 24.31 3.59
CA ALA A 10 -13.67 24.55 4.57
C ALA A 10 -14.02 23.98 5.95
N GLU A 11 -15.28 24.06 6.37
CA GLU A 11 -15.74 23.45 7.63
C GLU A 11 -15.77 21.92 7.56
N LEU A 12 -16.20 21.34 6.44
CA LEU A 12 -16.17 19.89 6.22
C LEU A 12 -14.73 19.34 6.20
N ILE A 13 -13.77 20.09 5.65
CA ILE A 13 -12.35 19.72 5.68
C ILE A 13 -11.81 19.71 7.12
N LYS A 14 -12.10 20.76 7.91
CA LYS A 14 -11.75 20.79 9.34
C LYS A 14 -12.40 19.64 10.12
N GLU A 15 -13.60 19.23 9.73
CA GLU A 15 -14.29 18.09 10.32
C GLU A 15 -13.54 16.77 10.04
N ILE A 16 -13.07 16.54 8.82
CA ILE A 16 -12.22 15.38 8.49
C ILE A 16 -10.92 15.40 9.31
N GLU A 17 -10.24 16.53 9.39
CA GLU A 17 -9.01 16.67 10.18
C GLU A 17 -9.25 16.42 11.68
N ARG A 18 -10.39 16.86 12.20
CA ARG A 18 -10.80 16.59 13.59
C ARG A 18 -11.03 15.10 13.81
N ILE A 19 -11.74 14.43 12.92
CA ILE A 19 -12.00 12.99 12.98
C ILE A 19 -10.68 12.21 13.02
N THR A 20 -9.70 12.61 12.21
CA THR A 20 -8.37 12.00 12.18
C THR A 20 -7.60 12.20 13.49
N ASN A 21 -7.76 13.35 14.15
CA ASN A 21 -7.05 13.66 15.39
C ASN A 21 -7.72 13.11 16.65
N THR A 22 -8.97 12.65 16.58
CA THR A 22 -9.73 12.08 17.72
C THR A 22 -9.87 10.56 17.65
N LEU A 23 -9.07 9.93 16.79
CA LEU A 23 -9.02 8.49 16.65
C LEU A 23 -8.66 7.83 18.01
N PRO A 24 -9.41 6.79 18.43
CA PRO A 24 -9.17 6.16 19.71
C PRO A 24 -7.79 5.50 19.73
N GLU A 25 -7.07 5.65 20.85
CA GLU A 25 -5.77 5.00 21.01
C GLU A 25 -5.90 3.49 21.16
N ARG A 26 -4.99 2.77 20.52
CA ARG A 26 -4.93 1.32 20.60
C ARG A 26 -4.64 0.88 22.05
N PRO A 27 -5.46 -0.02 22.62
CA PRO A 27 -5.15 -0.65 23.90
C PRO A 27 -3.84 -1.45 23.80
N GLY A 28 -3.01 -1.35 24.85
CA GLY A 28 -1.74 -2.07 24.94
C GLY A 28 -1.88 -3.59 24.87
N PRO A 29 -0.76 -4.33 24.74
CA PRO A 29 -0.76 -5.79 24.53
C PRO A 29 -1.41 -6.61 25.65
N GLU A 30 -1.62 -6.02 26.83
CA GLU A 30 -2.29 -6.66 27.98
C GLU A 30 -3.80 -6.37 28.06
N ALA A 31 -4.35 -5.69 27.06
CA ALA A 31 -5.77 -5.31 27.06
C ALA A 31 -6.70 -6.51 26.89
N ASN A 32 -7.87 -6.44 27.53
CA ASN A 32 -8.89 -7.48 27.49
C ASN A 32 -9.82 -7.33 26.27
N GLN A 33 -10.64 -8.36 26.02
CA GLN A 33 -11.56 -8.40 24.88
C GLN A 33 -12.56 -7.22 24.89
N GLU A 34 -13.05 -6.80 26.05
CA GLU A 34 -14.00 -5.68 26.18
C GLU A 34 -13.36 -4.34 25.76
N GLN A 35 -12.09 -4.12 26.09
CA GLN A 35 -11.34 -2.93 25.67
C GLN A 35 -11.15 -2.91 24.15
N TYR A 36 -10.86 -4.06 23.54
CA TYR A 36 -10.81 -4.18 22.10
C TYR A 36 -12.18 -4.00 21.43
N ASP A 37 -13.26 -4.50 22.02
CA ASP A 37 -14.61 -4.34 21.46
C ASP A 37 -15.10 -2.87 21.55
N LYS A 38 -14.74 -2.14 22.61
CA LYS A 38 -14.96 -0.69 22.71
C LYS A 38 -14.18 0.09 21.65
N LEU A 39 -12.92 -0.29 21.40
CA LEU A 39 -12.11 0.29 20.31
C LEU A 39 -12.81 0.09 18.96
N LYS A 40 -13.22 -1.14 18.64
CA LYS A 40 -13.89 -1.48 17.36
C LYS A 40 -15.15 -0.65 17.13
N ALA A 41 -16.02 -0.55 18.14
CA ALA A 41 -17.25 0.23 18.04
C ALA A 41 -16.97 1.73 17.81
N GLY A 42 -15.91 2.26 18.43
CA GLY A 42 -15.43 3.62 18.23
C GLY A 42 -14.89 3.84 16.81
N ASP A 43 -13.97 2.98 16.36
CA ASP A 43 -13.34 3.06 15.04
C ASP A 43 -14.36 2.95 13.90
N PHE A 44 -15.29 1.99 13.97
CA PHE A 44 -16.35 1.85 12.97
C PHE A 44 -17.19 3.13 12.82
N LYS A 45 -17.59 3.73 13.95
CA LYS A 45 -18.38 4.96 13.97
C LYS A 45 -17.62 6.12 13.32
N VAL A 46 -16.33 6.24 13.63
CA VAL A 46 -15.43 7.26 13.08
C VAL A 46 -15.29 7.11 11.57
N ARG A 47 -15.08 5.89 11.06
CA ARG A 47 -14.91 5.63 9.62
C ARG A 47 -16.16 5.92 8.81
N LYS A 48 -17.31 5.47 9.31
CA LYS A 48 -18.61 5.75 8.69
C LYS A 48 -18.86 7.26 8.62
N HIS A 49 -18.47 7.99 9.67
CA HIS A 49 -18.59 9.44 9.70
C HIS A 49 -17.67 10.12 8.67
N ARG A 50 -16.40 9.69 8.57
CA ARG A 50 -15.45 10.22 7.58
C ARG A 50 -15.95 10.04 6.14
N ILE A 51 -16.49 8.87 5.81
CA ILE A 51 -17.10 8.59 4.48
C ILE A 51 -18.21 9.59 4.19
N ALA A 52 -19.15 9.78 5.13
CA ALA A 52 -20.28 10.69 4.95
C ALA A 52 -19.84 12.17 4.77
N VAL A 53 -18.73 12.60 5.38
CA VAL A 53 -18.20 13.95 5.18
C VAL A 53 -17.58 14.09 3.78
N ILE A 54 -16.90 13.06 3.29
CA ILE A 54 -16.29 13.09 1.95
C ILE A 54 -17.36 13.06 0.85
N GLU A 55 -18.46 12.32 1.04
CA GLU A 55 -19.63 12.35 0.15
C GLU A 55 -20.28 13.74 0.11
N LYS A 56 -20.28 14.49 1.22
CA LYS A 56 -20.77 15.88 1.23
C LYS A 56 -19.84 16.81 0.44
N LEU A 57 -18.52 16.66 0.60
CA LEU A 57 -17.55 17.44 -0.17
C LEU A 57 -17.68 17.18 -1.68
N GLU A 58 -18.03 15.95 -2.09
CA GLU A 58 -18.36 15.64 -3.49
C GLU A 58 -19.56 16.42 -3.99
N LYS A 59 -20.64 16.44 -3.21
CA LYS A 59 -21.90 17.12 -3.57
C LYS A 59 -21.71 18.62 -3.72
N GLU A 60 -20.71 19.18 -3.05
CA GLU A 60 -20.29 20.58 -3.17
C GLU A 60 -19.39 20.85 -4.39
N GLY A 61 -19.13 19.84 -5.22
CA GLY A 61 -18.47 19.98 -6.52
C GLY A 61 -16.96 19.83 -6.51
N LEU A 62 -16.35 19.34 -5.41
CA LEU A 62 -14.92 19.03 -5.40
C LEU A 62 -14.63 17.83 -6.30
N SER A 63 -13.57 17.94 -7.11
CA SER A 63 -13.13 16.84 -7.97
C SER A 63 -12.46 15.72 -7.16
N ALA A 64 -12.43 14.50 -7.70
CA ALA A 64 -11.73 13.38 -7.09
C ALA A 64 -10.25 13.68 -6.79
N LYS A 65 -9.60 14.52 -7.60
CA LYS A 65 -8.21 14.96 -7.39
C LYS A 65 -8.07 15.88 -6.16
N GLU A 66 -9.04 16.76 -5.94
CA GLU A 66 -9.07 17.67 -4.79
C GLU A 66 -9.44 16.96 -3.49
N LEU A 67 -10.22 15.88 -3.60
CA LEU A 67 -10.61 15.04 -2.46
C LEU A 67 -9.51 14.06 -2.04
N ARG A 68 -8.60 13.72 -2.96
CA ARG A 68 -7.54 12.72 -2.75
C ARG A 68 -6.78 12.85 -1.40
N PRO A 69 -6.32 14.03 -0.96
CA PRO A 69 -5.61 14.15 0.33
C PRO A 69 -6.47 13.81 1.55
N TYR A 70 -7.79 13.89 1.41
CA TYR A 70 -8.77 13.61 2.46
C TYR A 70 -9.31 12.18 2.38
N ILE A 71 -9.06 11.49 1.26
CA ILE A 71 -9.38 10.09 1.04
C ILE A 71 -8.24 9.20 1.54
N GLU A 72 -7.01 9.51 1.13
CA GLU A 72 -5.79 8.81 1.53
C GLU A 72 -5.65 8.81 3.06
N MET A 73 -5.49 7.62 3.66
CA MET A 73 -5.19 7.50 5.09
C MET A 73 -3.69 7.63 5.31
N LYS A 74 -3.29 8.46 6.29
CA LYS A 74 -1.89 8.57 6.68
C LYS A 74 -1.47 7.35 7.52
N ILE A 75 -0.18 7.03 7.51
CA ILE A 75 0.36 5.85 8.21
C ILE A 75 0.09 5.95 9.72
N GLU A 76 0.22 7.15 10.28
CA GLU A 76 -0.01 7.43 11.70
C GLU A 76 -1.47 7.22 12.10
N ASP A 77 -2.41 7.46 11.18
CA ASP A 77 -3.85 7.25 11.39
C ASP A 77 -4.20 5.76 11.34
N ILE A 78 -3.46 5.00 10.53
CA ILE A 78 -3.59 3.54 10.43
C ILE A 78 -3.08 2.88 11.72
N GLU A 79 -1.95 3.34 12.26
CA GLU A 79 -1.36 2.85 13.51
C GLU A 79 -2.27 3.01 14.73
N ARG A 80 -2.99 4.13 14.79
CA ARG A 80 -3.89 4.44 15.91
C ARG A 80 -5.13 3.56 15.95
N CYS A 81 -5.63 3.13 14.79
CA CYS A 81 -7.01 2.65 14.69
C CYS A 81 -7.24 1.15 14.47
N PHE A 82 -6.25 0.34 14.10
CA PHE A 82 -6.59 -0.97 13.53
C PHE A 82 -6.38 -2.22 14.38
N TYR A 83 -7.50 -2.94 14.55
CA TYR A 83 -7.59 -4.36 14.89
C TYR A 83 -8.90 -4.94 14.30
N TYR A 84 -8.95 -5.26 12.99
CA TYR A 84 -9.96 -6.20 12.51
C TYR A 84 -9.49 -7.63 12.75
N ALA A 85 -9.40 -8.05 14.01
CA ALA A 85 -9.30 -9.46 14.35
C ALA A 85 -10.65 -9.97 14.80
N ARG A 86 -11.45 -10.31 13.79
CA ARG A 86 -12.32 -11.49 13.70
C ARG A 86 -13.09 -11.33 12.41
N LEU A 87 -12.93 -12.32 11.54
CA LEU A 87 -13.40 -12.44 10.15
C LEU A 87 -14.92 -12.23 9.91
N GLY A 88 -15.69 -11.73 10.89
CA GLY A 88 -17.10 -11.41 10.74
C GLY A 88 -17.40 -9.93 10.52
N GLU A 89 -16.67 -9.02 11.16
CA GLU A 89 -16.98 -7.57 11.14
C GLU A 89 -16.21 -6.82 10.05
N ALA A 90 -14.99 -7.27 9.71
CA ALA A 90 -14.29 -6.83 8.51
C ALA A 90 -15.17 -7.04 7.28
N ASN A 91 -15.74 -8.24 7.13
CA ASN A 91 -16.66 -8.58 6.04
C ASN A 91 -17.92 -7.69 6.00
N TRP A 92 -18.38 -7.17 7.14
CA TRP A 92 -19.54 -6.28 7.19
C TRP A 92 -19.18 -4.83 6.82
N PHE A 93 -18.05 -4.32 7.31
CA PHE A 93 -17.53 -3.01 6.91
C PHE A 93 -17.10 -3.00 5.43
N GLU A 94 -16.41 -4.05 4.97
CA GLU A 94 -16.10 -4.31 3.58
C GLU A 94 -17.36 -4.47 2.75
N GLY A 95 -18.36 -5.23 3.23
CA GLY A 95 -19.66 -5.35 2.58
C GLY A 95 -20.35 -3.99 2.39
N LYS A 96 -20.20 -3.08 3.36
CA LYS A 96 -20.69 -1.71 3.23
C LYS A 96 -19.88 -0.88 2.23
N LEU A 97 -18.55 -1.01 2.23
CA LEU A 97 -17.69 -0.40 1.20
C LEU A 97 -18.06 -0.91 -0.20
N TYR A 98 -18.26 -2.21 -0.38
CA TYR A 98 -18.70 -2.81 -1.64
C TYR A 98 -20.08 -2.30 -2.06
N SER A 99 -21.04 -2.19 -1.13
CA SER A 99 -22.35 -1.58 -1.45
C SER A 99 -22.22 -0.12 -1.91
N THR A 100 -21.30 0.63 -1.32
CA THR A 100 -20.98 2.01 -1.72
C THR A 100 -20.26 2.08 -3.08
N MET A 101 -19.51 1.03 -3.47
CA MET A 101 -18.93 0.91 -4.82
C MET A 101 -19.98 0.68 -5.90
N ASP A 102 -21.13 0.09 -5.54
CA ASP A 102 -22.25 -0.21 -6.44
C ASP A 102 -23.24 0.95 -6.61
N GLU A 103 -23.16 1.99 -5.77
CA GLU A 103 -24.07 3.16 -5.79
C GLU A 103 -23.87 4.12 -7.01
N GLY A 104 -23.02 3.77 -7.98
CA GLY A 104 -22.91 4.50 -9.25
C GLY A 104 -22.17 5.84 -9.19
N SER A 105 -21.74 6.33 -8.02
CA SER A 105 -20.85 7.48 -7.89
C SER A 105 -19.38 7.09 -8.14
N PRO A 106 -18.69 7.70 -9.12
CA PRO A 106 -17.27 7.48 -9.35
C PRO A 106 -16.39 7.82 -8.14
N LEU A 107 -16.78 8.80 -7.32
CA LEU A 107 -16.05 9.10 -6.09
C LEU A 107 -16.34 8.06 -5.02
N ALA A 108 -17.58 7.65 -4.81
CA ALA A 108 -17.91 6.62 -3.82
C ALA A 108 -17.10 5.34 -4.07
N LYS A 109 -16.97 4.96 -5.35
CA LYS A 109 -16.10 3.87 -5.79
C LYS A 109 -14.62 4.14 -5.52
N THR A 110 -14.13 5.34 -5.80
CA THR A 110 -12.73 5.74 -5.56
C THR A 110 -12.38 5.77 -4.07
N LEU A 111 -13.25 6.38 -3.26
CA LEU A 111 -13.18 6.48 -1.82
C LEU A 111 -13.17 5.09 -1.18
N ALA A 112 -14.13 4.24 -1.56
CA ALA A 112 -14.26 2.90 -1.03
C ALA A 112 -13.05 2.03 -1.40
N THR A 113 -12.56 2.17 -2.64
CA THR A 113 -11.36 1.49 -3.13
C THR A 113 -10.11 1.93 -2.35
N GLU A 114 -9.84 3.24 -2.24
CA GLU A 114 -8.65 3.76 -1.55
C GLU A 114 -8.66 3.49 -0.04
N LEU A 115 -9.84 3.59 0.60
CA LEU A 115 -10.02 3.15 1.98
C LEU A 115 -9.69 1.66 2.09
N PHE A 116 -10.38 0.80 1.33
CA PHE A 116 -10.15 -0.64 1.31
C PHE A 116 -8.67 -0.99 1.17
N TRP A 117 -7.94 -0.34 0.25
CA TRP A 117 -6.50 -0.58 0.06
C TRP A 117 -5.64 -0.12 1.22
N SER A 118 -5.91 1.07 1.75
CA SER A 118 -5.18 1.59 2.90
C SER A 118 -5.32 0.67 4.13
N LEU A 119 -6.50 0.06 4.28
CA LEU A 119 -6.79 -0.88 5.37
C LEU A 119 -6.12 -2.24 5.12
N ASN A 120 -6.24 -2.78 3.92
CA ASN A 120 -5.70 -4.10 3.58
C ASN A 120 -4.17 -4.13 3.47
N ILE A 121 -3.53 -3.10 2.92
CA ILE A 121 -2.05 -3.06 2.78
C ILE A 121 -1.35 -3.07 4.13
N TYR A 122 -1.92 -2.43 5.14
CA TYR A 122 -1.34 -2.40 6.48
C TYR A 122 -1.67 -3.69 7.26
N HIS A 123 -2.88 -4.24 7.09
CA HIS A 123 -3.25 -5.57 7.61
C HIS A 123 -2.28 -6.67 7.15
N VAL A 124 -1.85 -6.62 5.89
CA VAL A 124 -0.86 -7.52 5.30
C VAL A 124 0.54 -7.32 5.92
N ASN A 125 0.86 -6.12 6.40
CA ASN A 125 2.20 -5.77 6.89
C ASN A 125 2.37 -5.88 8.42
N THR A 126 1.31 -5.72 9.23
CA THR A 126 1.45 -5.64 10.70
C THR A 126 1.00 -6.87 11.48
N HIS A 127 1.66 -7.99 11.19
CA HIS A 127 1.75 -9.24 11.99
C HIS A 127 0.95 -10.43 11.45
N LEU A 128 1.70 -11.37 10.86
CA LEU A 128 1.44 -12.82 10.84
C LEU A 128 -0.02 -13.24 10.55
N MET A 129 -0.59 -12.78 9.44
CA MET A 129 -1.73 -13.46 8.84
C MET A 129 -1.27 -14.12 7.55
N HIS A 130 -1.20 -15.45 7.56
CA HIS A 130 -1.12 -16.22 6.33
C HIS A 130 -2.41 -15.93 5.55
N LEU A 131 -2.31 -15.11 4.49
CA LEU A 131 -3.43 -14.88 3.58
C LEU A 131 -3.93 -16.26 3.10
N SER A 132 -5.22 -16.51 3.29
CA SER A 132 -5.83 -17.74 2.80
C SER A 132 -5.91 -17.70 1.28
N GLU A 133 -6.15 -18.86 0.67
CA GLU A 133 -6.35 -18.95 -0.77
C GLU A 133 -7.56 -18.11 -1.24
N VAL A 134 -8.60 -18.00 -0.40
CA VAL A 134 -9.79 -17.20 -0.68
C VAL A 134 -9.46 -15.71 -0.70
N ASP A 135 -8.69 -15.23 0.27
CA ASP A 135 -8.27 -13.82 0.35
C ASP A 135 -7.43 -13.44 -0.87
N MET A 136 -6.51 -14.33 -1.24
CA MET A 136 -5.68 -14.12 -2.43
C MET A 136 -6.50 -14.09 -3.72
N GLN A 137 -7.53 -14.94 -3.85
CA GLN A 137 -8.43 -14.92 -5.01
C GLN A 137 -9.24 -13.62 -5.09
N GLN A 138 -9.73 -13.09 -3.96
CA GLN A 138 -10.43 -11.81 -3.95
C GLN A 138 -9.54 -10.64 -4.39
N ILE A 139 -8.28 -10.61 -3.93
CA ILE A 139 -7.29 -9.63 -4.38
C ILE A 139 -7.06 -9.77 -5.89
N ALA A 140 -7.01 -11.00 -6.40
CA ALA A 140 -6.80 -11.29 -7.81
C ALA A 140 -7.98 -10.82 -8.68
N ASP A 141 -9.21 -11.10 -8.27
CA ASP A 141 -10.43 -10.66 -8.97
C ASP A 141 -10.51 -9.13 -9.02
N PHE A 142 -10.13 -8.48 -7.93
CA PHE A 142 -10.02 -7.03 -7.90
C PHE A 142 -8.94 -6.50 -8.87
N GLU A 143 -7.74 -7.09 -8.87
CA GLU A 143 -6.66 -6.67 -9.77
C GLU A 143 -7.02 -6.90 -11.24
N LEU A 144 -7.81 -7.94 -11.55
CA LEU A 144 -8.39 -8.15 -12.88
C LEU A 144 -9.36 -7.04 -13.27
N SER A 145 -10.24 -6.62 -12.34
CA SER A 145 -11.21 -5.54 -12.60
C SER A 145 -10.55 -4.22 -13.02
N ARG A 146 -9.27 -4.04 -12.67
CA ARG A 146 -8.47 -2.85 -12.97
C ARG A 146 -7.23 -3.12 -13.82
N LYS A 147 -7.17 -4.24 -14.55
CA LYS A 147 -5.99 -4.71 -15.29
C LYS A 147 -5.35 -3.70 -16.26
N ASN A 148 -6.11 -2.69 -16.70
CA ASN A 148 -5.66 -1.64 -17.61
C ASN A 148 -5.03 -0.42 -16.88
N GLN A 149 -5.09 -0.38 -15.54
CA GLN A 149 -4.50 0.70 -14.75
C GLN A 149 -2.99 0.46 -14.57
N PRO A 150 -2.18 1.53 -14.50
CA PRO A 150 -0.73 1.40 -14.34
C PRO A 150 -0.34 0.71 -13.02
N GLU A 151 -1.17 0.76 -11.97
CA GLU A 151 -0.92 0.14 -10.68
C GLU A 151 -1.37 -1.33 -10.60
N ALA A 152 -1.89 -1.93 -11.68
CA ALA A 152 -2.44 -3.28 -11.65
C ALA A 152 -1.39 -4.34 -11.24
N GLY A 153 -1.81 -5.31 -10.43
CA GLY A 153 -1.00 -6.40 -9.87
C GLY A 153 -0.11 -6.00 -8.68
N ARG A 154 -0.09 -4.72 -8.29
CA ARG A 154 0.74 -4.22 -7.17
C ARG A 154 0.39 -4.88 -5.83
N LEU A 155 -0.87 -5.25 -5.63
CA LEU A 155 -1.41 -5.67 -4.34
C LEU A 155 -1.04 -7.11 -4.05
N ILE A 156 -1.09 -7.97 -5.07
CA ILE A 156 -0.53 -9.32 -5.02
C ILE A 156 0.98 -9.26 -4.76
N VAL A 157 1.72 -8.31 -5.37
CA VAL A 157 3.14 -8.13 -5.06
C VAL A 157 3.37 -7.71 -3.60
N LYS A 158 2.53 -6.84 -3.04
CA LYS A 158 2.61 -6.44 -1.63
C LYS A 158 2.28 -7.61 -0.69
N ALA A 159 1.34 -8.47 -1.05
CA ALA A 159 1.04 -9.71 -0.31
C ALA A 159 2.28 -10.61 -0.16
N PHE A 160 3.24 -10.58 -1.10
CA PHE A 160 4.49 -11.33 -0.96
C PHE A 160 5.34 -10.88 0.23
N MET A 161 5.29 -9.58 0.56
CA MET A 161 6.02 -8.99 1.69
C MET A 161 5.38 -9.34 3.03
N GLY A 162 4.08 -9.61 3.05
CA GLY A 162 3.31 -10.05 4.22
C GLY A 162 3.50 -11.53 4.61
N GLY A 163 4.47 -12.23 4.04
CA GLY A 163 4.88 -13.55 4.55
C GLY A 163 4.21 -14.77 3.89
N LEU A 164 3.70 -14.66 2.66
CA LEU A 164 3.24 -15.84 1.90
C LEU A 164 4.29 -16.95 1.83
N SER A 165 3.82 -18.21 1.79
CA SER A 165 4.67 -19.39 1.55
C SER A 165 5.39 -19.28 0.20
N ARG A 166 6.47 -20.04 0.03
CA ARG A 166 7.24 -20.04 -1.23
C ARG A 166 6.36 -20.46 -2.42
N ASP A 167 5.53 -21.48 -2.25
CA ASP A 167 4.68 -22.00 -3.31
C ASP A 167 3.57 -21.02 -3.68
N ALA A 168 2.96 -20.38 -2.68
CA ALA A 168 1.98 -19.31 -2.92
C ALA A 168 2.62 -18.14 -3.68
N LYS A 169 3.84 -17.73 -3.30
CA LYS A 169 4.58 -16.69 -4.03
C LYS A 169 4.81 -17.07 -5.49
N VAL A 170 5.16 -18.32 -5.78
CA VAL A 170 5.36 -18.77 -7.17
C VAL A 170 4.05 -18.72 -7.94
N LYS A 171 2.99 -19.35 -7.41
CA LYS A 171 1.65 -19.38 -8.02
C LYS A 171 1.17 -17.98 -8.40
N TRP A 172 1.21 -17.05 -7.45
CA TRP A 172 0.71 -15.69 -7.65
C TRP A 172 1.65 -14.82 -8.48
N SER A 173 2.95 -15.12 -8.52
CA SER A 173 3.86 -14.49 -9.48
C SER A 173 3.51 -14.87 -10.91
N THR A 174 3.30 -16.17 -11.17
CA THR A 174 2.87 -16.66 -12.49
C THR A 174 1.54 -16.04 -12.89
N TRP A 175 0.57 -16.03 -11.96
CA TRP A 175 -0.73 -15.40 -12.21
C TRP A 175 -0.60 -13.93 -12.64
N ILE A 176 0.26 -13.13 -11.99
CA ILE A 176 0.50 -11.74 -12.39
C ILE A 176 1.02 -11.68 -13.83
N LEU A 177 2.00 -12.50 -14.19
CA LEU A 177 2.60 -12.50 -15.52
C LEU A 177 1.59 -12.90 -16.61
N ASP A 178 0.65 -13.78 -16.29
CA ASP A 178 -0.36 -14.25 -17.23
C ASP A 178 -1.54 -13.27 -17.41
N ASN A 179 -1.82 -12.43 -16.41
CA ASN A 179 -3.07 -11.65 -16.35
C ASN A 179 -2.87 -10.12 -16.40
N MET A 180 -1.68 -9.61 -16.09
CA MET A 180 -1.42 -8.17 -15.99
C MET A 180 -0.73 -7.64 -17.25
N HIS A 181 -1.02 -6.39 -17.61
CA HIS A 181 -0.36 -5.72 -18.73
C HIS A 181 1.15 -5.55 -18.46
N PRO A 182 2.05 -5.72 -19.46
CA PRO A 182 3.50 -5.63 -19.26
C PRO A 182 4.00 -4.32 -18.62
N GLU A 183 3.29 -3.23 -18.87
CA GLU A 183 3.61 -1.91 -18.30
C GLU A 183 3.11 -1.70 -16.86
N SER A 184 2.25 -2.60 -16.35
CA SER A 184 1.70 -2.47 -15.00
C SER A 184 2.81 -2.62 -13.95
N GLU A 185 2.65 -1.93 -12.82
CA GLU A 185 3.60 -1.97 -11.72
C GLU A 185 3.79 -3.39 -11.19
N GLY A 186 2.71 -4.17 -11.07
CA GLY A 186 2.75 -5.57 -10.65
C GLY A 186 3.57 -6.44 -11.60
N TYR A 187 3.29 -6.36 -12.90
CA TYR A 187 4.01 -7.14 -13.91
C TYR A 187 5.50 -6.81 -13.88
N ARG A 188 5.87 -5.51 -13.97
CA ARG A 188 7.27 -5.09 -13.99
C ARG A 188 8.05 -5.54 -12.76
N ARG A 189 7.44 -5.50 -11.57
CA ARG A 189 8.07 -5.96 -10.32
C ARG A 189 8.34 -7.47 -10.33
N VAL A 190 7.39 -8.28 -10.83
CA VAL A 190 7.56 -9.73 -10.93
C VAL A 190 8.54 -10.12 -12.03
N ALA A 191 8.40 -9.52 -13.22
CA ALA A 191 9.30 -9.75 -14.35
C ALA A 191 10.75 -9.40 -13.99
N ALA A 192 10.98 -8.26 -13.31
CA ALA A 192 12.31 -7.88 -12.83
C ALA A 192 12.90 -8.87 -11.81
N ARG A 193 12.07 -9.65 -11.10
CA ARG A 193 12.56 -10.71 -10.21
C ARG A 193 13.05 -11.92 -11.00
N GLU A 194 12.32 -12.34 -12.03
CA GLU A 194 12.73 -13.45 -12.89
C GLU A 194 13.96 -13.07 -13.72
N GLU A 195 14.01 -11.83 -14.21
CA GLU A 195 15.17 -11.29 -14.90
C GLU A 195 16.42 -11.31 -14.00
N ARG A 196 16.29 -10.89 -12.73
CA ARG A 196 17.37 -10.98 -11.72
C ARG A 196 17.86 -12.40 -11.47
N LYS A 197 16.97 -13.41 -11.52
CA LYS A 197 17.43 -14.81 -11.42
C LYS A 197 18.19 -15.22 -12.68
N SER A 198 17.68 -14.82 -13.85
CA SER A 198 18.29 -15.13 -15.15
C SER A 198 19.60 -14.37 -15.43
N SER A 199 19.91 -13.33 -14.64
CA SER A 199 21.14 -12.55 -14.77
C SER A 199 22.34 -13.18 -14.05
N ARG A 200 22.13 -14.21 -13.23
CA ARG A 200 23.23 -14.94 -12.59
C ARG A 200 24.17 -15.53 -13.64
N GLY A 201 25.46 -15.23 -13.53
CA GLY A 201 26.48 -15.66 -14.49
C GLY A 201 26.54 -14.82 -15.78
N LYS A 202 25.63 -13.84 -15.96
CA LYS A 202 25.75 -12.85 -17.03
C LYS A 202 26.63 -11.69 -16.58
N ILE A 203 27.34 -11.09 -17.54
CA ILE A 203 28.17 -9.91 -17.28
C ILE A 203 27.25 -8.70 -17.05
N PHE A 204 27.37 -8.06 -15.89
CA PHE A 204 26.73 -6.78 -15.61
C PHE A 204 27.55 -5.65 -16.24
N LYS A 205 27.11 -5.16 -17.40
CA LYS A 205 27.75 -4.03 -18.08
C LYS A 205 27.23 -2.71 -17.49
N PHE A 206 28.14 -1.81 -17.16
CA PHE A 206 27.80 -0.46 -16.73
C PHE A 206 28.86 0.53 -17.19
N SER A 207 28.44 1.78 -17.34
CA SER A 207 29.30 2.94 -17.56
C SER A 207 28.73 4.12 -16.79
N GLY A 208 29.62 4.95 -16.24
CA GLY A 208 29.25 6.11 -15.46
C GLY A 208 30.46 6.94 -15.10
N LYS A 209 30.24 7.95 -14.25
CA LYS A 209 31.31 8.74 -13.67
C LYS A 209 31.42 8.44 -12.18
N ASP A 210 32.64 8.40 -11.67
CA ASP A 210 32.88 8.36 -10.24
C ASP A 210 32.62 9.72 -9.58
N LEU A 211 32.83 9.80 -8.26
CA LEU A 211 32.64 11.03 -7.47
C LEU A 211 33.57 12.18 -7.90
N ASN A 212 34.65 11.88 -8.62
CA ASN A 212 35.60 12.87 -9.14
C ASN A 212 35.33 13.22 -10.61
N GLY A 213 34.26 12.70 -11.20
CA GLY A 213 33.90 12.90 -12.60
C GLY A 213 34.70 12.06 -13.60
N LYS A 214 35.54 11.12 -13.14
CA LYS A 214 36.31 10.21 -14.00
C LYS A 214 35.40 9.11 -14.53
N GLU A 215 35.59 8.74 -15.79
CA GLU A 215 34.85 7.62 -16.37
C GLU A 215 35.21 6.29 -15.69
N LEU A 216 34.16 5.58 -15.26
CA LEU A 216 34.20 4.24 -14.70
C LEU A 216 33.29 3.33 -15.53
N ASN A 217 33.80 2.19 -15.95
CA ASN A 217 33.02 1.17 -16.66
C ASN A 217 33.40 -0.26 -16.23
N SER A 218 32.54 -1.21 -16.59
CA SER A 218 32.72 -2.63 -16.23
C SER A 218 34.00 -3.27 -16.78
N GLU A 219 34.51 -2.82 -17.93
CA GLU A 219 35.74 -3.38 -18.52
C GLU A 219 36.99 -3.04 -17.68
N GLN A 220 37.02 -1.85 -17.08
CA GLN A 220 38.11 -1.42 -16.21
C GLN A 220 38.21 -2.24 -14.90
N LEU A 221 37.14 -2.96 -14.52
CA LEU A 221 37.09 -3.79 -13.33
C LEU A 221 37.30 -5.29 -13.61
N LYS A 222 37.60 -5.65 -14.87
CA LYS A 222 37.79 -7.05 -15.27
C LYS A 222 38.92 -7.71 -14.48
N GLY A 223 38.66 -8.94 -14.03
CA GLY A 223 39.61 -9.72 -13.22
C GLY A 223 39.62 -9.37 -11.73
N LYS A 224 38.81 -8.38 -11.28
CA LYS A 224 38.62 -8.07 -9.87
C LYS A 224 37.30 -8.65 -9.37
N VAL A 225 37.26 -9.03 -8.09
CA VAL A 225 36.00 -9.26 -7.38
C VAL A 225 35.44 -7.91 -7.00
N VAL A 226 34.23 -7.59 -7.50
CA VAL A 226 33.58 -6.30 -7.28
C VAL A 226 32.28 -6.54 -6.51
N LEU A 227 32.18 -5.91 -5.34
CA LEU A 227 30.91 -5.77 -4.62
C LEU A 227 30.28 -4.44 -5.03
N LEU A 228 29.06 -4.49 -5.58
CA LEU A 228 28.28 -3.31 -5.88
C LEU A 228 27.21 -3.14 -4.80
N ASP A 229 27.37 -2.10 -3.98
CA ASP A 229 26.46 -1.77 -2.89
C ASP A 229 25.63 -0.53 -3.24
N PHE A 230 24.30 -0.66 -3.16
CA PHE A 230 23.36 0.43 -3.38
C PHE A 230 22.81 0.90 -2.04
N TRP A 231 23.28 2.05 -1.58
CA TRP A 231 22.86 2.64 -0.32
C TRP A 231 22.37 4.08 -0.49
N ALA A 232 21.72 4.62 0.54
CA ALA A 232 21.34 6.01 0.62
C ALA A 232 21.38 6.51 2.07
N PHE A 233 21.60 7.81 2.27
CA PHE A 233 21.74 8.42 3.61
C PHE A 233 20.47 8.27 4.48
N TRP A 234 19.32 8.07 3.87
CA TRP A 234 18.04 7.86 4.55
C TRP A 234 17.73 6.39 4.83
N CYS A 235 18.58 5.46 4.37
CA CYS A 235 18.40 4.03 4.62
C CYS A 235 19.07 3.64 5.94
N GLY A 236 18.26 3.52 7.01
CA GLY A 236 18.75 3.19 8.35
C GLY A 236 19.52 1.86 8.42
N PHE A 237 19.05 0.82 7.73
CA PHE A 237 19.76 -0.46 7.64
C PHE A 237 21.10 -0.34 6.90
N CYS A 238 21.13 0.40 5.80
CA CYS A 238 22.35 0.59 5.02
C CYS A 238 23.43 1.30 5.88
N LEU A 239 23.06 2.35 6.61
CA LEU A 239 23.99 3.05 7.51
C LEU A 239 24.56 2.14 8.60
N ALA A 240 23.75 1.21 9.12
CA ALA A 240 24.20 0.25 10.12
C ALA A 240 25.16 -0.81 9.55
N GLU A 241 25.09 -1.11 8.24
CA GLU A 241 25.97 -2.07 7.58
C GLU A 241 27.31 -1.47 7.11
N ILE A 242 27.37 -0.15 6.86
CA ILE A 242 28.59 0.55 6.40
C ILE A 242 29.85 0.22 7.24
N PRO A 243 29.82 0.19 8.58
CA PRO A 243 31.00 -0.16 9.38
C PRO A 243 31.56 -1.56 9.06
N ASN A 244 30.72 -2.52 8.67
CA ASN A 244 31.13 -3.88 8.33
C ASN A 244 31.75 -3.98 6.92
N LEU A 245 31.50 -2.97 6.06
CA LEU A 245 32.03 -2.90 4.70
C LEU A 245 33.39 -2.19 4.61
N LYS A 246 33.76 -1.43 5.66
CA LYS A 246 35.07 -0.82 5.81
C LYS A 246 36.06 -1.88 6.32
N GLY A 247 36.51 -2.74 5.40
CA GLY A 247 37.68 -3.59 5.62
C GLY A 247 38.96 -2.78 5.75
#